data_AF-A0A1M5YLX7-F1
#
_entry.id   AF-A0A1M5YLX7-F1
#
_cell.length_a   1.000
_cell.length_b   1.000
_cell.length_c   1.000
_cell.angle_alpha   90.00
_cell.angle_beta   90.00
_cell.angle_gamma   90.00
#
_symmetry.space_group_name_H-M   'P 1'
#
loop_
_entity.id
_entity.type
_entity.pdbx_description
1 polymer ?
#
loop_
_entity_poly.entity_id
_entity_poly.type
_entity_poly.pdbx_seq_one_letter_code
_entity_poly.pdbx_strand_id
1 'polypeptide(L)'
;MTLGKRFNNQSILDISTSVCGKYIAFIVNIILLLGLIFLAIGNFEMFLAGVGIWFFRSTPTWILAVYLIIPSFYLALKGLKNICRFNFLLYIIIPLILFLIILNLRDFRITSLLPIAEDGFLSIFKAVPSSLFAFVGFETLAFINPYIKNPGEMTRRASLSLMITTLLFTLIMLASIGIFGEALVFKRFNSLLGLARLIRLPVLERIDLYFIAAWIIGMNLVINTYLFLIYDSAQKIFQFKSKLIPMAVIAVLIIIVVSLTDDNILILTLTNISGFVSIFIGFLIPLIFLVIAVIRGKKGGGSV
;
A
#
# COMPACT_ATOMS: atom_id res chain seq x y z
N MET A 1 -0.58 -6.68 -25.78
CA MET A 1 -1.98 -6.39 -25.38
C MET A 1 -2.09 -6.68 -23.88
N THR A 2 -2.24 -5.68 -23.02
CA THR A 2 -2.30 -5.89 -21.55
C THR A 2 -3.65 -6.51 -21.14
N LEU A 3 -3.69 -7.27 -20.05
CA LEU A 3 -4.89 -7.98 -19.59
C LEU A 3 -6.09 -7.03 -19.42
N GLY A 4 -5.85 -5.84 -18.84
CA GLY A 4 -6.88 -4.81 -18.67
C GLY A 4 -7.50 -4.31 -19.98
N LYS A 5 -6.72 -4.25 -21.08
CA LYS A 5 -7.24 -3.89 -22.42
C LYS A 5 -8.04 -5.02 -23.08
N ARG A 6 -7.76 -6.27 -22.69
CA ARG A 6 -8.43 -7.47 -23.25
C ARG A 6 -9.75 -7.78 -22.52
N PHE A 7 -9.84 -7.42 -21.25
CA PHE A 7 -11.00 -7.57 -20.38
C PHE A 7 -11.39 -6.22 -19.79
N ASN A 8 -11.80 -5.29 -20.66
CA ASN A 8 -12.25 -3.97 -20.25
C ASN A 8 -13.42 -4.09 -19.25
N ASN A 9 -13.43 -3.24 -18.23
CA ASN A 9 -14.47 -3.15 -17.19
C ASN A 9 -14.70 -4.42 -16.35
N GLN A 10 -13.77 -5.38 -16.35
CA GLN A 10 -13.86 -6.57 -15.50
C GLN A 10 -12.82 -6.51 -14.38
N SER A 11 -13.22 -6.89 -13.17
CA SER A 11 -12.26 -7.08 -12.07
C SER A 11 -11.46 -8.36 -12.29
N ILE A 12 -10.31 -8.49 -11.62
CA ILE A 12 -9.54 -9.74 -11.62
C ILE A 12 -10.37 -10.98 -11.23
N LEU A 13 -11.41 -10.81 -10.40
CA LEU A 13 -12.35 -11.86 -10.01
C LEU A 13 -13.28 -12.29 -11.16
N ASP A 14 -13.72 -11.33 -11.96
CA ASP A 14 -14.55 -11.57 -13.14
C ASP A 14 -13.71 -12.22 -14.26
N ILE A 15 -12.47 -11.75 -14.42
CA ILE A 15 -11.49 -12.33 -15.35
C ILE A 15 -11.22 -13.79 -14.97
N SER A 16 -10.98 -14.08 -13.70
CA SER A 16 -10.82 -15.44 -13.18
C SER A 16 -11.99 -16.34 -13.60
N THR A 17 -13.22 -15.86 -13.42
CA THR A 17 -14.46 -16.59 -13.78
C THR A 17 -14.55 -16.84 -15.29
N SER A 18 -14.26 -15.83 -16.11
CA SER A 18 -14.31 -15.95 -17.57
C SER A 18 -13.24 -16.88 -18.13
N VAL A 19 -12.02 -16.86 -17.57
CA VAL A 19 -10.85 -17.59 -18.08
C VAL A 19 -10.80 -19.03 -17.57
N CYS A 20 -10.99 -19.23 -16.26
CA CYS A 20 -10.79 -20.52 -15.59
C CYS A 20 -12.07 -21.35 -15.45
N GLY A 21 -13.26 -20.72 -15.54
CA GLY A 21 -14.55 -21.37 -15.30
C GLY A 21 -14.96 -21.36 -13.82
N LYS A 22 -16.25 -21.53 -13.54
CA LYS A 22 -16.89 -21.22 -12.25
C LYS A 22 -16.21 -21.86 -11.02
N TYR A 23 -15.85 -23.15 -11.08
CA TYR A 23 -15.32 -23.88 -9.94
C TYR A 23 -13.87 -23.48 -9.60
N ILE A 24 -12.98 -23.46 -10.60
CA ILE A 24 -11.59 -23.05 -10.40
C ILE A 24 -11.54 -21.57 -10.03
N ALA A 25 -12.36 -20.74 -10.66
CA ALA A 25 -12.43 -19.32 -10.36
C ALA A 25 -12.87 -19.04 -8.93
N PHE A 26 -13.78 -19.83 -8.35
CA PHE A 26 -14.17 -19.68 -6.95
C PHE A 26 -12.97 -19.85 -6.02
N ILE A 27 -12.16 -20.90 -6.21
CA ILE A 27 -10.95 -21.14 -5.41
C ILE A 27 -9.95 -19.98 -5.57
N VAL A 28 -9.69 -19.56 -6.81
CA VAL A 28 -8.75 -18.46 -7.08
C VAL A 28 -9.25 -17.14 -6.49
N ASN A 29 -10.56 -16.87 -6.55
CA ASN A 29 -11.16 -15.66 -6.00
C ASN A 29 -11.07 -15.63 -4.47
N ILE A 30 -11.21 -16.79 -3.80
CA ILE A 30 -10.96 -16.90 -2.36
C ILE A 30 -9.49 -16.62 -2.03
N ILE A 31 -8.54 -17.16 -2.80
CA ILE A 31 -7.10 -16.88 -2.61
C ILE A 31 -6.81 -15.38 -2.78
N LEU A 32 -7.39 -14.74 -3.79
CA LEU A 32 -7.25 -13.30 -4.03
C LEU A 32 -7.85 -12.48 -2.87
N LEU A 33 -9.01 -12.87 -2.34
CA LEU A 33 -9.63 -12.22 -1.19
C LEU A 33 -8.77 -12.35 0.07
N LEU A 34 -8.27 -13.55 0.38
CA LEU A 34 -7.37 -13.79 1.51
C LEU A 34 -6.07 -12.99 1.36
N GLY A 35 -5.53 -12.91 0.14
CA GLY A 35 -4.38 -12.08 -0.18
C GLY A 35 -4.62 -10.59 0.09
N LEU A 36 -5.78 -10.05 -0.29
CA LEU A 36 -6.15 -8.66 0.05
C LEU A 36 -6.27 -8.43 1.55
N ILE A 37 -6.85 -9.39 2.30
CA ILE A 37 -6.95 -9.32 3.76
C ILE A 37 -5.55 -9.31 4.39
N PHE A 38 -4.65 -10.20 3.94
CA PHE A 38 -3.28 -10.26 4.41
C PHE A 38 -2.52 -8.94 4.17
N LEU A 39 -2.64 -8.37 2.96
CA LEU A 39 -2.03 -7.08 2.64
C LEU A 39 -2.62 -5.94 3.48
N ALA A 40 -3.92 -5.96 3.75
CA ALA A 40 -4.56 -4.98 4.63
C ALA A 40 -4.04 -5.07 6.06
N ILE A 41 -3.87 -6.28 6.60
CA ILE A 41 -3.27 -6.52 7.91
C ILE A 41 -1.84 -5.99 7.94
N GLY A 42 -0.99 -6.35 6.98
CA GLY A 42 0.40 -5.88 6.93
C GLY A 42 0.53 -4.34 6.85
N ASN A 43 -0.34 -3.67 6.08
CA ASN A 43 -0.37 -2.21 6.05
C ASN A 43 -0.88 -1.62 7.39
N PHE A 44 -1.85 -2.26 8.03
CA PHE A 44 -2.41 -1.78 9.29
C PHE A 44 -1.44 -1.97 10.47
N GLU A 45 -0.69 -3.07 10.48
CA GLU A 45 0.46 -3.30 11.36
C GLU A 45 1.49 -2.17 11.27
N MET A 46 1.93 -1.85 10.04
CA MET A 46 2.88 -0.77 9.82
C MET A 46 2.33 0.57 10.30
N PHE A 47 1.03 0.80 10.10
CA PHE A 47 0.36 2.01 10.57
C PHE A 47 0.38 2.10 12.10
N LEU A 48 0.02 1.01 12.80
CA LEU A 48 0.01 0.94 14.25
C LEU A 48 1.40 1.07 14.86
N ALA A 49 2.39 0.37 14.31
CA ALA A 49 3.77 0.49 14.76
C ALA A 49 4.30 1.93 14.60
N GLY A 50 3.99 2.57 13.47
CA GLY A 50 4.38 3.96 13.23
C GLY A 50 3.75 4.95 14.21
N VAL A 51 2.49 4.76 14.61
CA VAL A 51 1.83 5.63 15.60
C VAL A 51 2.26 5.29 17.05
N GLY A 52 2.32 4.00 17.39
CA GLY A 52 2.66 3.51 18.73
C GLY A 52 4.10 3.83 19.14
N ILE A 53 5.08 3.62 18.25
CA ILE A 53 6.50 3.90 18.54
C ILE A 53 6.75 5.40 18.76
N TRP A 54 5.99 6.26 18.08
CA TRP A 54 6.25 7.70 18.03
C TRP A 54 5.46 8.52 19.05
N PHE A 55 4.27 8.06 19.46
CA PHE A 55 3.35 8.85 20.31
C PHE A 55 2.76 8.08 21.47
N PHE A 56 2.24 6.89 21.21
CA PHE A 56 1.36 6.17 22.13
C PHE A 56 2.02 4.90 22.67
N ARG A 57 3.28 5.01 23.11
CA ARG A 57 4.06 3.86 23.62
C ARG A 57 3.40 3.16 24.82
N SER A 58 2.64 3.90 25.61
CA SER A 58 1.97 3.39 26.81
C SER A 58 0.53 2.95 26.55
N THR A 59 -0.01 3.15 25.34
CA THR A 59 -1.39 2.79 25.01
C THR A 59 -1.43 1.37 24.48
N PRO A 60 -2.33 0.51 24.97
CA PRO A 60 -2.51 -0.84 24.43
C PRO A 60 -2.79 -0.83 22.92
N THR A 61 -2.12 -1.72 22.18
CA THR A 61 -2.19 -1.82 20.71
C THR A 61 -3.63 -1.93 20.20
N TRP A 62 -4.50 -2.66 20.90
CA TRP A 62 -5.90 -2.85 20.51
C TRP A 62 -6.74 -1.56 20.59
N ILE A 63 -6.47 -0.67 21.54
CA ILE A 63 -7.17 0.62 21.66
C ILE A 63 -6.79 1.51 20.47
N LEU A 64 -5.49 1.54 20.16
CA LEU A 64 -4.95 2.26 19.02
C LEU A 64 -5.54 1.73 17.70
N ALA A 65 -5.62 0.41 17.57
CA ALA A 65 -6.23 -0.28 16.42
C ALA A 65 -7.68 0.15 16.19
N VAL A 66 -8.50 0.13 17.24
CA VAL A 66 -9.90 0.58 17.15
C VAL A 66 -9.97 2.04 16.72
N TYR A 67 -9.18 2.92 17.34
CA TYR A 67 -9.21 4.35 17.02
C TYR A 67 -8.81 4.65 15.57
N LEU A 68 -7.75 4.00 15.06
CA LEU A 68 -7.23 4.24 13.72
C LEU A 68 -8.09 3.61 12.61
N ILE A 69 -8.79 2.50 12.88
CA ILE A 69 -9.59 1.82 11.85
C ILE A 69 -10.97 2.47 11.63
N ILE A 70 -11.55 3.12 12.65
CA ILE A 70 -12.87 3.78 12.57
C ILE A 70 -13.00 4.76 11.38
N PRO A 71 -12.12 5.76 11.20
CA PRO A 71 -12.23 6.67 10.06
C PRO A 71 -12.10 5.91 8.73
N SER A 72 -11.26 4.87 8.70
CA SER A 72 -11.08 4.06 7.50
C SER A 72 -12.34 3.24 7.15
N PHE A 73 -12.95 2.66 8.17
CA PHE A 73 -14.20 1.92 8.05
C PHE A 73 -15.35 2.80 7.55
N TYR A 74 -15.49 4.01 8.12
CA TYR A 74 -16.54 4.95 7.74
C TYR A 74 -16.45 5.34 6.26
N LEU A 75 -15.26 5.69 5.77
CA LEU A 75 -15.10 6.13 4.39
C LEU A 75 -15.27 4.96 3.41
N ALA A 76 -14.81 3.77 3.77
CA ALA A 76 -15.02 2.57 2.96
C ALA A 76 -16.52 2.24 2.81
N LEU A 77 -17.35 2.45 3.84
CA LEU A 77 -18.82 2.29 3.76
C LEU A 77 -19.46 3.28 2.78
N LYS A 78 -18.90 4.49 2.67
CA LYS A 78 -19.34 5.52 1.72
C LYS A 78 -18.97 5.20 0.27
N GLY A 79 -18.14 4.18 0.03
CA GLY A 79 -17.82 3.62 -1.29
C GLY A 79 -16.70 4.34 -2.04
N LEU A 80 -16.27 3.72 -3.15
CA LEU A 80 -15.07 4.12 -3.90
C LEU A 80 -15.05 5.59 -4.35
N LYS A 81 -16.19 6.16 -4.75
CA LYS A 81 -16.25 7.57 -5.17
C LYS A 81 -15.80 8.52 -4.06
N ASN A 82 -16.15 8.23 -2.81
CA ASN A 82 -15.76 9.05 -1.67
C ASN A 82 -14.30 8.82 -1.29
N ILE A 83 -13.82 7.57 -1.38
CA ILE A 83 -12.39 7.24 -1.25
C ILE A 83 -11.55 8.03 -2.27
N CYS A 84 -11.93 8.02 -3.55
CA CYS A 84 -11.22 8.76 -4.60
C CYS A 84 -11.19 10.27 -4.35
N ARG A 85 -12.28 10.84 -3.84
CA ARG A 85 -12.32 12.27 -3.45
C ARG A 85 -11.40 12.56 -2.27
N PHE A 86 -11.39 11.70 -1.27
CA PHE A 86 -10.52 11.86 -0.10
C PHE A 86 -9.04 11.68 -0.44
N ASN A 87 -8.71 10.83 -1.42
CA ASN A 87 -7.36 10.70 -1.98
C ASN A 87 -6.80 11.99 -2.60
N PHE A 88 -7.63 13.02 -2.82
CA PHE A 88 -7.14 14.34 -3.21
C PHE A 88 -6.17 14.94 -2.19
N LEU A 89 -6.23 14.51 -0.92
CA LEU A 89 -5.27 14.93 0.11
C LEU A 89 -3.82 14.55 -0.24
N LEU A 90 -3.59 13.58 -1.12
CA LEU A 90 -2.25 13.25 -1.62
C LEU A 90 -1.59 14.43 -2.35
N TYR A 91 -2.37 15.31 -2.98
CA TYR A 91 -1.84 16.53 -3.61
C TYR A 91 -1.27 17.53 -2.59
N ILE A 92 -1.63 17.40 -1.31
CA ILE A 92 -1.07 18.20 -0.20
C ILE A 92 0.09 17.45 0.45
N ILE A 93 -0.05 16.13 0.65
CA ILE A 93 0.94 15.30 1.34
C ILE A 93 2.25 15.21 0.53
N ILE A 94 2.19 15.05 -0.80
CA ILE A 94 3.39 14.90 -1.63
C ILE A 94 4.26 16.18 -1.60
N PRO A 95 3.74 17.40 -1.86
CA PRO A 95 4.52 18.62 -1.72
C PRO A 95 5.06 18.84 -0.31
N LEU A 96 4.30 18.45 0.71
CA LEU A 96 4.75 18.53 2.11
C LEU A 96 6.01 17.66 2.31
N ILE A 97 6.01 16.41 1.82
CA ILE A 97 7.21 15.54 1.87
C ILE A 97 8.40 16.16 1.13
N LEU A 98 8.18 16.75 -0.05
CA LEU A 98 9.25 17.43 -0.79
C LEU A 98 9.80 18.63 -0.02
N PHE A 99 8.92 19.41 0.60
CA PHE A 99 9.30 20.53 1.44
C PHE A 99 10.16 20.10 2.64
N LEU A 100 9.83 18.98 3.28
CA LEU A 100 10.64 18.38 4.35
C LEU A 100 12.06 18.06 3.88
N ILE A 101 12.18 17.43 2.71
CA ILE A 101 13.48 17.08 2.14
C ILE A 101 14.29 18.35 1.90
N ILE A 102 13.68 19.38 1.29
CA ILE A 102 14.31 20.67 1.02
C ILE A 102 14.82 21.35 2.29
N LEU A 103 14.02 21.34 3.37
CA LEU A 103 14.43 21.95 4.64
C LEU A 103 15.65 21.27 5.27
N ASN A 104 15.79 19.96 5.10
CA ASN A 104 16.93 19.22 5.63
C ASN A 104 18.16 19.22 4.71
N LEU A 105 18.10 19.80 3.51
CA LEU A 105 19.24 19.81 2.57
C LEU A 105 20.48 20.51 3.14
N ARG A 106 20.31 21.39 4.14
CA ARG A 106 21.44 22.07 4.79
C ARG A 106 22.36 21.11 5.54
N ASP A 107 21.80 20.04 6.10
CA ASP A 107 22.54 19.03 6.86
C ASP A 107 23.01 17.84 5.99
N PHE A 108 22.71 17.90 4.68
CA PHE A 108 23.02 16.85 3.74
C PHE A 108 24.51 16.83 3.39
N ARG A 109 25.16 15.69 3.60
CA ARG A 109 26.56 15.48 3.27
C ARG A 109 26.68 14.45 2.14
N ILE A 110 27.18 14.89 0.99
CA ILE A 110 27.40 14.01 -0.18
C ILE A 110 28.40 12.89 0.17
N THR A 111 29.37 13.17 1.03
CA THR A 111 30.34 12.17 1.52
C THR A 111 29.68 10.99 2.21
N SER A 112 28.50 11.17 2.82
CA SER A 112 27.76 10.09 3.46
C SER A 112 27.13 9.10 2.46
N LEU A 113 27.06 9.46 1.17
CA LEU A 113 26.61 8.56 0.10
C LEU A 113 27.75 7.68 -0.45
N LEU A 114 28.99 7.95 -0.04
CA LEU A 114 30.17 7.23 -0.50
C LEU A 114 30.71 6.34 0.64
N PRO A 115 31.29 5.17 0.31
CA PRO A 115 31.38 4.57 -1.03
C PRO A 115 30.06 3.94 -1.51
N ILE A 116 29.76 4.08 -2.81
CA ILE A 116 28.61 3.41 -3.41
C ILE A 116 29.00 1.94 -3.70
N ALA A 117 28.15 1.01 -3.29
CA ALA A 117 28.33 -0.43 -3.53
C ALA A 117 29.61 -1.01 -2.91
N GLU A 118 29.92 -0.65 -1.65
CA GLU A 118 31.07 -1.18 -0.90
C GLU A 118 31.06 -2.72 -0.86
N ASP A 119 29.90 -3.31 -0.54
CA ASP A 119 29.68 -4.75 -0.53
C ASP A 119 29.40 -5.36 -1.92
N GLY A 120 29.67 -4.61 -2.98
CA GLY A 120 29.44 -4.98 -4.37
C GLY A 120 27.97 -4.87 -4.83
N PHE A 121 27.78 -4.84 -6.16
CA PHE A 121 26.45 -4.73 -6.76
C PHE A 121 25.51 -5.88 -6.43
N LEU A 122 26.05 -7.08 -6.13
CA LEU A 122 25.23 -8.22 -5.74
C LEU A 122 24.43 -7.95 -4.45
N SER A 123 25.00 -7.21 -3.52
CA SER A 123 24.35 -6.83 -2.25
C SER A 123 23.18 -5.89 -2.49
N ILE A 124 23.27 -5.01 -3.51
CA ILE A 124 22.15 -4.15 -3.93
C ILE A 124 20.99 -5.01 -4.46
N PHE A 125 21.26 -6.00 -5.31
CA PHE A 125 20.22 -6.90 -5.81
C PHE A 125 19.57 -7.74 -4.69
N LYS A 126 20.35 -8.13 -3.67
CA LYS A 126 19.82 -8.83 -2.49
C LYS A 126 18.88 -7.95 -1.64
N ALA A 127 19.00 -6.63 -1.73
CA ALA A 127 18.11 -5.69 -1.03
C ALA A 127 16.76 -5.47 -1.73
N VAL A 128 16.65 -5.81 -3.03
CA VAL A 128 15.41 -5.59 -3.82
C VAL A 128 14.16 -6.20 -3.15
N PRO A 129 14.17 -7.46 -2.68
CA PRO A 129 13.04 -8.05 -1.98
C PRO A 129 12.49 -7.22 -0.81
N SER A 130 13.38 -6.65 0.00
CA SER A 130 12.99 -5.84 1.17
C SER A 130 12.36 -4.50 0.78
N SER A 131 12.63 -4.01 -0.44
CA SER A 131 12.08 -2.77 -0.96
C SER A 131 10.70 -2.96 -1.60
N LEU A 132 10.29 -4.20 -1.88
CA LEU A 132 9.03 -4.50 -2.57
C LEU A 132 7.81 -4.03 -1.79
N PHE A 133 7.89 -4.07 -0.45
CA PHE A 133 6.80 -3.61 0.39
C PHE A 133 6.44 -2.15 0.12
N ALA A 134 7.42 -1.30 -0.18
CA ALA A 134 7.18 0.12 -0.47
C ALA A 134 6.23 0.32 -1.68
N PHE A 135 6.18 -0.64 -2.60
CA PHE A 135 5.33 -0.60 -3.78
C PHE A 135 3.99 -1.34 -3.62
N VAL A 136 3.74 -1.97 -2.46
CA VAL A 136 2.46 -2.59 -2.13
C VAL A 136 1.34 -1.56 -2.29
N GLY A 137 0.25 -1.97 -2.93
CA GLY A 137 -0.86 -1.10 -3.31
C GLY A 137 -1.02 -1.01 -4.82
N PHE A 138 0.00 -1.31 -5.62
CA PHE A 138 -0.15 -1.34 -7.08
C PHE A 138 -1.12 -2.44 -7.56
N GLU A 139 -1.21 -3.56 -6.82
CA GLU A 139 -2.09 -4.68 -7.13
C GLU A 139 -3.58 -4.32 -7.04
N THR A 140 -3.91 -3.27 -6.26
CA THR A 140 -5.28 -2.77 -6.12
C THR A 140 -5.89 -2.35 -7.47
N LEU A 141 -5.05 -1.93 -8.42
CA LEU A 141 -5.48 -1.56 -9.77
C LEU A 141 -6.19 -2.71 -10.50
N ALA A 142 -5.79 -3.97 -10.25
CA ALA A 142 -6.42 -5.13 -10.86
C ALA A 142 -7.87 -5.36 -10.37
N PHE A 143 -8.19 -4.89 -9.16
CA PHE A 143 -9.53 -4.95 -8.59
C PHE A 143 -10.36 -3.71 -8.92
N ILE A 144 -9.73 -2.54 -9.04
CA ILE A 144 -10.40 -1.26 -9.33
C ILE A 144 -10.75 -1.10 -10.80
N ASN A 145 -10.13 -1.86 -11.72
CA ASN A 145 -10.38 -1.83 -13.16
C ASN A 145 -11.85 -1.60 -13.62
N PRO A 146 -12.87 -2.32 -13.10
CA PRO A 146 -14.28 -2.10 -13.47
C PRO A 146 -14.83 -0.70 -13.17
N TYR A 147 -14.21 0.03 -12.25
CA TYR A 147 -14.62 1.37 -11.84
C TYR A 147 -13.92 2.49 -12.62
N ILE A 148 -13.02 2.14 -13.54
CA ILE A 148 -12.24 3.10 -14.32
C ILE A 148 -13.04 3.49 -15.58
N LYS A 149 -13.43 4.77 -15.67
CA LYS A 149 -14.17 5.29 -16.84
C LYS A 149 -13.41 5.15 -18.16
N ASN A 150 -12.10 5.43 -18.15
CA ASN A 150 -11.25 5.45 -19.34
C ASN A 150 -10.13 4.38 -19.22
N PRO A 151 -10.42 3.09 -19.45
CA PRO A 151 -9.44 2.02 -19.30
C PRO A 151 -8.24 2.16 -20.24
N GLY A 152 -8.41 2.83 -21.39
CA GLY A 152 -7.31 3.13 -22.33
C GLY A 152 -6.17 3.96 -21.72
N GLU A 153 -6.46 4.81 -20.74
CA GLU A 153 -5.47 5.62 -20.03
C GLU A 153 -4.90 4.95 -18.78
N MET A 154 -5.51 3.85 -18.33
CA MET A 154 -5.14 3.19 -17.06
C MET A 154 -3.66 2.86 -17.00
N THR A 155 -3.10 2.22 -18.03
CA THR A 155 -1.69 1.83 -18.06
C THR A 155 -0.76 3.04 -18.01
N ARG A 156 -1.10 4.14 -18.72
CA ARG A 156 -0.30 5.36 -18.71
C ARG A 156 -0.32 6.03 -17.33
N ARG A 157 -1.50 6.15 -16.72
CA ARG A 157 -1.67 6.75 -15.39
C ARG A 157 -1.00 5.91 -14.30
N ALA A 158 -1.14 4.58 -14.37
CA ALA A 158 -0.48 3.65 -13.44
C ALA A 158 1.05 3.70 -13.55
N SER A 159 1.59 3.79 -14.77
CA SER A 159 3.04 3.89 -14.98
C SER A 159 3.57 5.23 -14.46
N LEU A 160 2.82 6.32 -14.69
CA LEU A 160 3.17 7.64 -14.15
C LEU A 160 3.16 7.65 -12.63
N SER A 161 2.14 7.05 -11.98
CA SER A 161 2.11 6.94 -10.52
C SER A 161 3.28 6.12 -9.99
N LEU A 162 3.63 5.00 -10.63
CA LEU A 162 4.77 4.19 -10.22
C LEU A 162 6.11 4.96 -10.34
N MET A 163 6.28 5.73 -11.41
CA MET A 163 7.45 6.58 -11.62
C MET A 163 7.56 7.66 -10.54
N ILE A 164 6.45 8.35 -10.21
CA ILE A 164 6.41 9.36 -9.15
C ILE A 164 6.74 8.73 -7.79
N THR A 165 6.14 7.60 -7.45
CA THR A 165 6.42 6.87 -6.20
C THR A 165 7.89 6.46 -6.11
N THR A 166 8.45 5.92 -7.19
CA THR A 166 9.87 5.51 -7.25
C THR A 166 10.79 6.71 -7.02
N LEU A 167 10.51 7.84 -7.68
CA LEU A 167 11.29 9.07 -7.52
C LEU A 167 11.21 9.58 -6.08
N LEU A 168 10.02 9.62 -5.48
CA LEU A 168 9.83 10.08 -4.10
C LEU A 168 10.58 9.20 -3.11
N PHE A 169 10.49 7.87 -3.21
CA PHE A 169 11.23 6.98 -2.31
C PHE A 169 12.73 7.08 -2.50
N THR A 170 13.20 7.24 -3.74
CA THR A 170 14.63 7.47 -4.02
C THR A 170 15.11 8.75 -3.37
N LEU A 171 14.35 9.85 -3.47
CA LEU A 171 14.69 11.12 -2.82
C LEU A 171 14.70 11.00 -1.29
N ILE A 172 13.72 10.31 -0.70
CA ILE A 172 13.68 10.08 0.76
C ILE A 172 14.88 9.23 1.20
N MET A 173 15.23 8.17 0.45
CA MET A 173 16.37 7.31 0.73
C MET A 173 17.67 8.12 0.68
N LEU A 174 17.91 8.85 -0.41
CA LEU A 174 19.11 9.67 -0.58
C LEU A 174 19.21 10.73 0.53
N ALA A 175 18.13 11.45 0.83
CA ALA A 175 18.11 12.42 1.93
C ALA A 175 18.43 11.75 3.28
N SER A 176 17.82 10.59 3.55
CA SER A 176 18.04 9.86 4.80
C SER A 176 19.51 9.45 4.97
N ILE A 177 20.13 8.88 3.93
CA ILE A 177 21.54 8.47 3.96
C ILE A 177 22.45 9.71 4.04
N GLY A 178 22.19 10.74 3.23
CA GLY A 178 23.00 11.95 3.19
C GLY A 178 23.03 12.73 4.52
N ILE A 179 21.93 12.68 5.29
CA ILE A 179 21.79 13.42 6.55
C ILE A 179 22.21 12.57 7.75
N PHE A 180 21.72 11.33 7.85
CA PHE A 180 22.01 10.48 9.01
C PHE A 180 23.31 9.69 8.89
N GLY A 181 23.77 9.40 7.67
CA GLY A 181 24.78 8.37 7.41
C GLY A 181 24.18 6.96 7.52
N GLU A 182 24.79 6.00 6.83
CA GLU A 182 24.27 4.63 6.67
C GLU A 182 23.94 3.95 8.02
N ALA A 183 24.86 3.97 8.98
CA ALA A 183 24.72 3.27 10.26
C ALA A 183 23.53 3.75 11.12
N LEU A 184 23.11 5.01 10.96
CA LEU A 184 22.02 5.62 11.72
C LEU A 184 20.67 5.47 11.01
N VAL A 185 20.65 5.24 9.69
CA VAL A 185 19.43 4.93 8.94
C VAL A 185 18.88 3.57 9.37
N PHE A 186 19.72 2.54 9.48
CA PHE A 186 19.31 1.18 9.87
C PHE A 186 18.68 1.09 11.27
N LYS A 187 19.03 2.00 12.18
CA LYS A 187 18.48 2.02 13.55
C LYS A 187 17.14 2.74 13.66
N ARG A 188 16.64 3.37 12.58
CA ARG A 188 15.39 4.13 12.60
C ARG A 188 14.28 3.36 11.90
N PHE A 189 13.24 3.02 12.66
CA PHE A 189 12.04 2.35 12.16
C PHE A 189 11.33 3.10 11.01
N ASN A 190 11.46 4.44 10.95
CA ASN A 190 10.90 5.25 9.87
C ASN A 190 11.79 6.47 9.56
N SER A 191 12.48 6.43 8.41
CA SER A 191 13.45 7.46 8.02
C SER A 191 12.79 8.81 7.73
N LEU A 192 11.59 8.83 7.13
CA LEU A 192 10.86 10.06 6.84
C LEU A 192 10.46 10.82 8.12
N LEU A 193 9.93 10.10 9.11
CA LEU A 193 9.61 10.68 10.42
C LEU A 193 10.85 11.10 11.18
N GLY A 194 11.96 10.37 11.00
CA GLY A 194 13.28 10.76 11.50
C GLY A 194 13.71 12.13 10.98
N LEU A 195 13.62 12.34 9.66
CA LEU A 195 13.98 13.61 9.01
C LEU A 195 13.09 14.76 9.49
N ALA A 196 11.80 14.52 9.73
CA ALA A 196 10.88 15.53 10.25
C ALA A 196 11.30 16.07 11.64
N ARG A 197 11.87 15.20 12.50
CA ARG A 197 12.30 15.56 13.86
C ARG A 197 13.60 16.36 13.93
N LEU A 198 14.40 16.36 12.86
CA LEU A 198 15.65 17.13 12.84
C LEU A 198 15.41 18.63 12.66
N ILE A 199 14.31 18.98 11.99
CA ILE A 199 14.00 20.37 11.68
C ILE A 199 13.54 21.10 12.94
N ARG A 200 14.23 22.19 13.29
CA ARG A 200 13.77 23.18 14.28
C ARG A 200 13.65 24.54 13.61
N LEU A 201 12.42 25.02 13.42
CA LEU A 201 12.17 26.37 12.91
C LEU A 201 11.78 27.30 14.05
N PRO A 202 12.19 28.59 14.01
CA PRO A 202 11.92 29.54 15.08
C PRO A 202 10.43 29.85 15.29
N VAL A 203 9.57 29.61 14.29
CA VAL A 203 8.11 29.82 14.38
C VAL A 203 7.35 28.48 14.53
N LEU A 204 7.92 27.39 14.02
CA LEU A 204 7.32 26.05 14.05
C LEU A 204 8.29 25.08 14.73
N GLU A 205 8.29 25.11 16.07
CA GLU A 205 9.21 24.30 16.88
C GLU A 205 8.92 22.79 16.78
N ARG A 206 7.67 22.42 16.46
CA ARG A 206 7.20 21.03 16.36
C ARG A 206 6.65 20.68 14.97
N ILE A 207 7.46 20.94 13.94
CA ILE A 207 7.07 20.64 12.56
C ILE A 207 6.81 19.14 12.33
N ASP A 208 7.47 18.28 13.12
CA ASP A 208 7.29 16.83 13.16
C ASP A 208 5.81 16.42 13.31
N LEU A 209 5.04 17.15 14.13
CA LEU A 209 3.62 16.88 14.34
C LEU A 209 2.78 16.99 13.06
N TYR A 210 3.06 18.00 12.22
CA TYR A 210 2.33 18.22 10.98
C TYR A 210 2.60 17.11 9.96
N PHE A 211 3.87 16.67 9.87
CA PHE A 211 4.25 15.55 9.02
C PHE A 211 3.63 14.25 9.45
N ILE A 212 3.56 14.02 10.76
CA ILE A 212 2.93 12.83 11.32
C ILE A 212 1.43 12.87 11.05
N ALA A 213 0.76 14.01 11.24
CA ALA A 213 -0.66 14.14 10.91
C ALA A 213 -0.92 13.82 9.42
N ALA A 214 -0.08 14.34 8.52
CA ALA A 214 -0.13 14.03 7.10
C ALA A 214 0.13 12.54 6.80
N TRP A 215 1.06 11.91 7.51
CA TRP A 215 1.35 10.48 7.39
C TRP A 215 0.20 9.60 7.88
N ILE A 216 -0.45 9.96 9.00
CA ILE A 216 -1.65 9.28 9.53
C ILE A 216 -2.78 9.33 8.50
N ILE A 217 -2.97 10.48 7.84
CA ILE A 217 -3.95 10.62 6.74
C ILE A 217 -3.57 9.71 5.57
N GLY A 218 -2.30 9.70 5.17
CA GLY A 218 -1.78 8.85 4.09
C GLY A 218 -2.03 7.36 4.35
N MET A 219 -1.72 6.88 5.56
CA MET A 219 -1.98 5.49 5.94
C MET A 219 -3.48 5.17 6.00
N ASN A 220 -4.30 6.09 6.48
CA ASN A 220 -5.76 5.92 6.41
C ASN A 220 -6.25 5.74 4.97
N LEU A 221 -5.72 6.50 3.99
CA LEU A 221 -6.09 6.35 2.57
C LEU A 221 -5.80 4.94 2.02
N VAL A 222 -4.69 4.34 2.45
CA VAL A 222 -4.32 2.97 2.08
C VAL A 222 -5.34 1.99 2.66
N ILE A 223 -5.58 2.04 3.97
CA ILE A 223 -6.49 1.12 4.68
C ILE A 223 -7.93 1.24 4.16
N ASN A 224 -8.38 2.47 3.91
CA ASN A 224 -9.66 2.75 3.23
C ASN A 224 -9.84 1.97 1.93
N THR A 225 -8.81 1.98 1.10
CA THR A 225 -8.83 1.35 -0.22
C THR A 225 -8.90 -0.17 -0.07
N TYR A 226 -8.07 -0.75 0.80
CA TYR A 226 -8.12 -2.19 1.06
C TYR A 226 -9.45 -2.65 1.66
N LEU A 227 -9.98 -1.95 2.68
CA LEU A 227 -11.28 -2.31 3.28
C LEU A 227 -12.41 -2.31 2.24
N PHE A 228 -12.43 -1.31 1.36
CA PHE A 228 -13.40 -1.27 0.26
C PHE A 228 -13.22 -2.44 -0.70
N LEU A 229 -11.98 -2.76 -1.11
CA LEU A 229 -11.71 -3.84 -2.05
C LEU A 229 -12.00 -5.23 -1.49
N ILE A 230 -11.70 -5.47 -0.22
CA ILE A 230 -12.04 -6.72 0.46
C ILE A 230 -13.57 -6.87 0.49
N TYR A 231 -14.30 -5.81 0.87
CA TYR A 231 -15.75 -5.83 0.87
C TYR A 231 -16.33 -6.06 -0.53
N ASP A 232 -15.87 -5.33 -1.55
CA ASP A 232 -16.31 -5.47 -2.94
C ASP A 232 -16.09 -6.90 -3.46
N SER A 233 -14.91 -7.45 -3.16
CA SER A 233 -14.53 -8.82 -3.52
C SER A 233 -15.38 -9.86 -2.80
N ALA A 234 -15.57 -9.70 -1.49
CA ALA A 234 -16.40 -10.59 -0.68
C ALA A 234 -17.88 -10.53 -1.13
N GLN A 235 -18.39 -9.36 -1.48
CA GLN A 235 -19.74 -9.21 -2.03
C GLN A 235 -19.89 -9.95 -3.36
N LYS A 236 -18.90 -9.88 -4.25
CA LYS A 236 -18.93 -10.62 -5.53
C LYS A 236 -18.89 -12.14 -5.34
N ILE A 237 -18.15 -12.62 -4.35
CA ILE A 237 -17.97 -14.07 -4.09
C ILE A 237 -19.18 -14.66 -3.35
N PHE A 238 -19.64 -14.00 -2.29
CA PHE A 238 -20.64 -14.53 -1.35
C PHE A 238 -22.04 -13.90 -1.49
N GLN A 239 -22.20 -12.86 -2.31
CA GLN A 239 -23.48 -12.20 -2.60
C GLN A 239 -24.20 -11.66 -1.36
N PHE A 240 -23.45 -11.08 -0.42
CA PHE A 240 -24.04 -10.47 0.77
C PHE A 240 -25.00 -9.31 0.42
N LYS A 241 -26.15 -9.28 1.10
CA LYS A 241 -27.16 -8.21 0.96
C LYS A 241 -26.79 -6.93 1.70
N SER A 242 -26.04 -7.03 2.80
CA SER A 242 -25.64 -5.90 3.65
C SER A 242 -24.15 -5.60 3.51
N LYS A 243 -23.79 -4.32 3.45
CA LYS A 243 -22.40 -3.85 3.41
C LYS A 243 -21.75 -3.82 4.79
N LEU A 244 -22.56 -3.49 5.80
CA LEU A 244 -22.07 -3.17 7.14
C LEU A 244 -21.49 -4.40 7.84
N ILE A 245 -22.21 -5.53 7.80
CA ILE A 245 -21.84 -6.73 8.57
C ILE A 245 -20.51 -7.32 8.07
N PRO A 246 -20.32 -7.60 6.75
CA PRO A 246 -19.04 -8.15 6.28
C PRO A 246 -17.87 -7.21 6.56
N MET A 247 -18.04 -5.91 6.34
CA MET A 247 -17.00 -4.93 6.65
C MET A 247 -16.65 -4.90 8.14
N ALA A 248 -17.65 -4.98 9.02
CA ALA A 248 -17.43 -4.95 10.47
C ALA A 248 -16.65 -6.20 10.91
N VAL A 249 -17.01 -7.37 10.38
CA VAL A 249 -16.28 -8.63 10.63
C VAL A 249 -14.83 -8.51 10.17
N ILE A 250 -14.57 -7.97 8.97
CA ILE A 250 -13.21 -7.78 8.45
C ILE A 250 -12.42 -6.80 9.33
N ALA A 251 -13.02 -5.67 9.72
CA ALA A 251 -12.37 -4.69 10.58
C ALA A 251 -12.02 -5.27 11.96
N VAL A 252 -12.94 -6.03 12.56
CA VAL A 252 -12.70 -6.74 13.84
C VAL A 252 -11.61 -7.79 13.67
N LEU A 253 -11.60 -8.55 12.58
CA LEU A 253 -10.56 -9.54 12.29
C LEU A 253 -9.18 -8.87 12.18
N ILE A 254 -9.08 -7.74 11.47
CA ILE A 254 -7.83 -6.97 11.40
C ILE A 254 -7.39 -6.51 12.79
N ILE A 255 -8.30 -5.95 13.61
CA ILE A 255 -7.98 -5.53 14.98
C ILE A 255 -7.45 -6.71 15.81
N ILE A 256 -8.12 -7.86 15.77
CA ILE A 256 -7.73 -9.05 16.53
C ILE A 256 -6.34 -9.51 16.10
N VAL A 257 -6.10 -9.68 14.80
CA VAL A 257 -4.81 -10.17 14.31
C VAL A 257 -3.69 -9.23 14.71
N VAL A 258 -3.87 -7.92 14.53
CA VAL A 258 -2.81 -6.97 14.88
C VAL A 258 -2.57 -6.84 16.37
N SER A 259 -3.62 -7.00 17.19
CA SER A 259 -3.46 -6.97 18.65
C SER A 259 -2.70 -8.18 19.20
N LEU A 260 -2.46 -9.22 18.38
CA LEU A 260 -1.66 -10.39 18.74
C LEU A 260 -0.20 -10.26 18.28
N THR A 261 0.13 -9.22 17.51
CA THR A 261 1.45 -8.99 16.92
C THR A 261 2.19 -7.89 17.69
N ASP A 262 2.91 -8.23 18.76
CA ASP A 262 3.72 -7.25 19.51
C ASP A 262 5.24 -7.35 19.21
N ASP A 263 5.64 -8.23 18.29
CA ASP A 263 7.06 -8.46 17.94
C ASP A 263 7.50 -7.69 16.68
N ASN A 264 8.46 -6.77 16.83
CA ASN A 264 9.04 -6.00 15.74
C ASN A 264 9.67 -6.87 14.63
N ILE A 265 10.21 -8.05 14.97
CA ILE A 265 10.77 -8.99 13.99
C ILE A 265 9.66 -9.63 13.17
N LEU A 266 8.54 -9.95 13.81
CA LEU A 266 7.35 -10.47 13.15
C LEU A 266 6.78 -9.41 12.18
N ILE A 267 6.71 -8.14 12.59
CA ILE A 267 6.26 -7.04 11.72
C ILE A 267 7.14 -6.92 10.47
N LEU A 268 8.47 -6.94 10.62
CA LEU A 268 9.40 -6.87 9.48
C LEU A 268 9.22 -8.06 8.53
N THR A 269 9.01 -9.25 9.08
CA THR A 269 8.79 -10.48 8.31
C THR A 269 7.47 -10.42 7.53
N LEU A 270 6.38 -10.01 8.19
CA LEU A 270 5.07 -9.81 7.57
C LEU A 270 5.12 -8.77 6.44
N THR A 271 5.88 -7.70 6.65
CA THR A 271 6.12 -6.63 5.67
C THR A 271 6.84 -7.18 4.43
N ASN A 272 7.90 -7.97 4.61
CA ASN A 272 8.61 -8.59 3.49
C ASN A 272 7.72 -9.57 2.71
N ILE A 273 6.97 -10.42 3.40
CA ILE A 273 6.03 -11.37 2.77
C ILE A 273 4.95 -10.60 2.00
N SER A 274 4.44 -9.49 2.54
CA SER A 274 3.44 -8.63 1.89
C SER A 274 3.94 -8.10 0.54
N GLY A 275 5.23 -7.72 0.44
CA GLY A 275 5.83 -7.34 -0.84
C GLY A 275 5.73 -8.44 -1.91
N PHE A 276 6.07 -9.68 -1.55
CA PHE A 276 5.95 -10.82 -2.47
C PHE A 276 4.50 -11.16 -2.82
N VAL A 277 3.60 -11.13 -1.84
CA VAL A 277 2.15 -11.38 -2.06
C VAL A 277 1.57 -10.34 -3.02
N SER A 278 1.93 -9.06 -2.85
CA SER A 278 1.51 -7.99 -3.76
C SER A 278 2.01 -8.23 -5.19
N ILE A 279 3.27 -8.64 -5.39
CA ILE A 279 3.76 -9.00 -6.74
C ILE A 279 3.00 -10.18 -7.33
N PHE A 280 2.77 -11.21 -6.52
CA PHE A 280 2.05 -12.40 -6.96
C PHE A 280 0.64 -12.05 -7.44
N ILE A 281 -0.09 -11.23 -6.68
CA ILE A 281 -1.46 -10.80 -7.00
C ILE A 281 -1.49 -9.78 -8.14
N GLY A 282 -0.63 -8.76 -8.09
CA GLY A 282 -0.66 -7.63 -9.00
C GLY A 282 0.00 -7.89 -10.36
N PHE A 283 0.89 -8.87 -10.45
CA PHE A 283 1.63 -9.17 -11.67
C PHE A 283 1.51 -10.62 -12.11
N LEU A 284 1.84 -11.59 -11.25
CA LEU A 284 1.92 -12.99 -11.67
C LEU A 284 0.56 -13.60 -12.02
N ILE A 285 -0.47 -13.40 -11.18
CA ILE A 285 -1.83 -13.89 -11.46
C ILE A 285 -2.40 -13.28 -12.75
N PRO A 286 -2.35 -11.95 -12.97
CA PRO A 286 -2.75 -11.35 -14.25
C PRO A 286 -2.00 -11.91 -15.45
N LEU A 287 -0.69 -12.20 -15.31
CA LEU A 287 0.10 -12.80 -16.37
C LEU A 287 -0.38 -14.23 -16.70
N ILE A 288 -0.62 -15.05 -15.68
CA ILE A 288 -1.17 -16.41 -15.83
C ILE A 288 -2.52 -16.36 -16.54
N PHE A 289 -3.42 -15.48 -16.12
CA PHE A 289 -4.72 -15.29 -16.77
C PHE A 289 -4.59 -14.83 -18.22
N LEU A 290 -3.61 -13.97 -18.53
CA LEU A 290 -3.33 -13.54 -19.89
C LEU A 290 -2.91 -14.73 -20.76
N VAL A 291 -1.96 -15.55 -20.29
CA VAL A 291 -1.48 -16.74 -21.00
C VAL A 291 -2.64 -17.71 -21.26
N ILE A 292 -3.43 -18.04 -20.24
CA ILE A 292 -4.58 -18.94 -20.39
C ILE A 292 -5.62 -18.34 -21.35
N ALA A 293 -5.87 -17.03 -21.29
CA ALA A 293 -6.80 -16.37 -22.20
C ALA A 293 -6.30 -16.39 -23.66
N VAL A 294 -5.00 -16.24 -23.91
CA VAL A 294 -4.40 -16.39 -25.25
C VAL A 294 -4.61 -17.81 -25.75
N ILE A 295 -4.22 -18.82 -24.95
CA ILE A 295 -4.31 -20.24 -25.32
C ILE A 295 -5.76 -20.65 -25.60
N ARG A 296 -6.71 -20.21 -24.78
CA ARG A 296 -8.14 -20.56 -24.92
C ARG A 296 -8.91 -19.67 -25.90
N GLY A 297 -8.25 -18.72 -26.57
CA GLY A 297 -8.89 -17.79 -27.51
C GLY A 297 -9.94 -16.86 -26.89
N LYS A 298 -10.05 -16.77 -25.55
CA LYS A 298 -11.08 -15.95 -24.89
C LYS A 298 -10.75 -14.47 -24.96
N LYS A 299 -11.73 -13.64 -25.31
CA LYS A 299 -11.67 -12.17 -25.20
C LYS A 299 -12.74 -11.74 -24.20
N GLY A 300 -12.52 -10.62 -23.50
CA GLY A 300 -13.52 -10.07 -22.59
C GLY A 300 -14.81 -9.83 -23.35
N GLY A 301 -15.86 -10.57 -22.98
CA GLY A 301 -17.20 -10.29 -23.43
C GLY A 301 -17.61 -8.96 -22.82
N GLY A 302 -17.78 -7.94 -23.65
CA GLY A 302 -18.51 -6.75 -23.26
C GLY A 302 -19.94 -7.17 -22.95
N SER A 303 -20.25 -7.38 -21.68
CA SER A 303 -21.63 -7.30 -21.23
C SER A 303 -22.02 -5.83 -21.33
N VAL A 304 -22.89 -5.58 -22.32
CA VAL A 304 -23.68 -4.35 -22.49
C VAL A 304 -24.32 -3.95 -21.17
#